data_AF-A0A0Q4S1V3-F1
#
_entry.id   AF-A0A0Q4S1V3-F1
#
_cell.length_a   1.000
_cell.length_b   1.000
_cell.length_c   1.000
_cell.angle_alpha   90.00
_cell.angle_beta   90.00
_cell.angle_gamma   90.00
#
_symmetry.space_group_name_H-M   'P 1'
#
loop_
_entity.id
_entity.type
_entity.pdbx_description
1 polymer ?
#
loop_
_entity_poly.entity_id
_entity_poly.type
_entity_poly.pdbx_seq_one_letter_code
_entity_poly.pdbx_strand_id
1 'polypeptide(L)'
;METEILGDHQEYVQEKFEDVLVRYNRFGKDIYNVIKKELPDVFKYLKYYKATKSTEKCVFGAQLEDSYAIYNDGNILFSIQLEPECEVICLNNWKTQIEIGDWDNNDYYKQSIEFIRTEFLREKF
;
A
#
# COMPACT_ATOMS: atom_id res chain seq x y z
N MET A 1 19.61 -1.65 12.39
CA MET A 1 18.32 -2.27 12.72
C MET A 1 17.39 -1.78 11.63
N GLU A 2 17.09 -2.62 10.64
CA GLU A 2 16.28 -2.20 9.49
C GLU A 2 14.87 -1.91 9.99
N THR A 3 14.58 -0.63 10.21
CA THR A 3 13.23 -0.13 10.44
C THR A 3 12.50 -0.18 9.12
N GLU A 4 11.97 -1.35 8.76
CA GLU A 4 11.02 -1.45 7.65
C GLU A 4 9.74 -0.70 8.01
N ILE A 5 9.13 -0.03 7.01
CA ILE A 5 7.87 0.71 7.19
C ILE A 5 6.75 -0.16 7.79
N LEU A 6 6.75 -1.47 7.54
CA LEU A 6 5.76 -2.39 8.09
C LEU A 6 6.08 -2.90 9.52
N GLY A 7 7.29 -2.68 10.05
CA GLY A 7 7.67 -3.16 11.38
C GLY A 7 8.23 -4.59 11.40
N ASP A 8 7.77 -5.44 12.34
CA ASP A 8 8.33 -6.79 12.53
C ASP A 8 7.92 -7.74 11.40
N HIS A 9 8.90 -8.26 10.67
CA HIS A 9 8.72 -9.19 9.57
C HIS A 9 8.09 -10.54 9.98
N GLN A 10 8.00 -10.87 11.27
CA GLN A 10 7.28 -12.07 11.73
C GLN A 10 5.75 -11.93 11.69
N GLU A 11 5.24 -10.72 11.49
CA GLU A 11 3.80 -10.45 11.39
C GLU A 11 3.29 -10.53 9.95
N TYR A 12 4.18 -10.42 8.98
CA TYR A 12 3.83 -10.30 7.57
C TYR A 12 4.52 -11.39 6.74
N VAL A 13 3.81 -11.92 5.75
CA VAL A 13 4.40 -12.79 4.73
C VAL A 13 4.35 -12.09 3.38
N GLN A 14 5.49 -12.12 2.67
CA GLN A 14 5.55 -11.58 1.32
C GLN A 14 4.74 -12.47 0.37
N GLU A 15 3.98 -11.85 -0.53
CA GLU A 15 3.17 -12.51 -1.55
C GLU A 15 3.63 -12.08 -2.95
N LYS A 16 3.34 -12.92 -3.95
CA LYS A 16 3.48 -12.50 -5.35
C LYS A 16 2.31 -11.62 -5.75
N PHE A 17 2.52 -10.77 -6.74
CA PHE A 17 1.46 -9.92 -7.26
C PHE A 17 0.25 -10.73 -7.75
N GLU A 18 0.48 -11.86 -8.41
CA GLU A 18 -0.59 -12.74 -8.89
C GLU A 18 -1.40 -13.33 -7.74
N ASP A 19 -0.75 -13.65 -6.62
CA ASP A 19 -1.41 -14.18 -5.42
C ASP A 19 -2.26 -13.10 -4.74
N VAL A 20 -1.80 -11.84 -4.74
CA VAL A 20 -2.57 -10.68 -4.24
C VAL A 20 -3.85 -10.49 -5.05
N LEU A 21 -3.77 -10.57 -6.38
CA LEU A 21 -4.96 -10.41 -7.24
C LEU A 21 -6.02 -11.50 -7.02
N VAL A 22 -5.59 -12.70 -6.64
CA VAL A 22 -6.50 -13.81 -6.31
C VAL A 22 -7.08 -13.66 -4.91
N ARG A 23 -6.24 -13.31 -3.93
CA ARG A 23 -6.63 -13.21 -2.52
C ARG A 23 -7.48 -11.96 -2.24
N TYR A 24 -7.05 -10.82 -2.75
CA TYR A 24 -7.61 -9.51 -2.42
C TYR A 24 -8.53 -9.02 -3.55
N ASN A 25 -9.84 -9.11 -3.31
CA ASN A 25 -10.88 -8.68 -4.27
C ASN A 25 -11.86 -7.68 -3.64
N ARG A 26 -11.38 -6.86 -2.70
CA ARG A 26 -12.17 -5.88 -1.93
C ARG A 26 -11.89 -4.44 -2.42
N PHE A 27 -12.21 -3.44 -1.60
CA PHE A 27 -12.01 -2.03 -1.93
C PHE A 27 -10.56 -1.74 -2.38
N GLY A 28 -10.38 -0.94 -3.44
CA GLY A 28 -9.05 -0.60 -3.94
C GLY A 28 -8.30 -1.73 -4.66
N LYS A 29 -8.92 -2.89 -4.92
CA LYS A 29 -8.27 -4.06 -5.55
C LYS A 29 -7.52 -3.80 -6.86
N ASP A 30 -7.91 -2.78 -7.62
CA ASP A 30 -7.31 -2.48 -8.92
C ASP A 30 -6.13 -1.51 -8.82
N ILE A 31 -5.84 -0.93 -7.65
CA ILE A 31 -4.79 0.10 -7.49
C ILE A 31 -3.44 -0.36 -8.01
N TYR A 32 -3.06 -1.63 -7.78
CA TYR A 32 -1.78 -2.14 -8.24
C TYR A 32 -1.72 -2.28 -9.76
N ASN A 33 -2.84 -2.60 -10.42
CA ASN A 33 -2.93 -2.57 -11.89
C ASN A 33 -2.89 -1.13 -12.41
N VAL A 34 -3.51 -0.18 -11.71
CA VAL A 34 -3.44 1.25 -12.04
C VAL A 34 -1.99 1.74 -11.89
N ILE A 35 -1.28 1.41 -10.80
CA ILE A 35 0.14 1.72 -10.61
C ILE A 35 0.98 1.08 -11.71
N LYS A 36 0.74 -0.18 -12.06
CA LYS A 36 1.45 -0.87 -13.16
C LYS A 36 1.35 -0.10 -14.48
N LYS A 37 0.19 0.48 -14.76
CA LYS A 37 -0.09 1.23 -15.98
C LYS A 37 0.47 2.66 -15.93
N GLU A 38 0.22 3.38 -14.85
CA GLU A 38 0.47 4.82 -14.75
C GLU A 38 1.87 5.15 -14.17
N LEU A 39 2.46 4.23 -13.41
CA LEU A 39 3.76 4.35 -12.73
C LEU A 39 4.54 3.01 -12.82
N PRO A 40 4.90 2.52 -14.03
CA PRO A 40 5.51 1.21 -14.21
C PRO A 40 6.85 1.03 -13.46
N ASP A 41 7.62 2.11 -13.33
CA ASP A 41 8.86 2.10 -12.55
C ASP A 41 8.60 1.91 -11.06
N VAL A 42 7.51 2.49 -10.52
CA VAL A 42 7.08 2.21 -9.14
C VAL A 42 6.71 0.75 -8.99
N PHE A 43 5.87 0.26 -9.90
CA PHE A 43 5.38 -1.11 -9.87
C PHE A 43 6.51 -2.14 -9.80
N LYS A 44 7.59 -1.92 -10.57
CA LYS A 44 8.76 -2.81 -10.59
C LYS A 44 9.43 -3.01 -9.22
N TYR A 45 9.37 -2.01 -8.34
CA TYR A 45 10.00 -2.06 -7.01
C TYR A 45 9.00 -2.39 -5.89
N LEU A 46 7.72 -2.60 -6.20
CA LEU A 46 6.74 -3.00 -5.19
C LEU A 46 6.98 -4.44 -4.74
N LYS A 47 7.01 -4.62 -3.42
CA LYS A 47 6.88 -5.92 -2.75
C LYS A 47 5.56 -5.96 -2.01
N TYR A 48 4.85 -7.07 -2.09
CA TYR A 48 3.51 -7.22 -1.55
C TYR A 48 3.51 -8.13 -0.33
N TYR A 49 2.63 -7.85 0.63
CA TYR A 49 2.57 -8.56 1.89
C TYR A 49 1.12 -8.72 2.38
N LYS A 50 0.91 -9.73 3.20
CA LYS A 50 -0.28 -9.86 4.06
C LYS A 50 0.12 -10.09 5.50
N ALA A 51 -0.72 -9.63 6.42
CA ALA A 51 -0.59 -10.01 7.82
C ALA A 51 -0.92 -11.50 8.01
N THR A 52 -0.21 -12.16 8.93
CA THR A 52 -0.38 -13.59 9.26
C THR A 52 -0.94 -13.82 10.66
N LYS A 53 -0.90 -12.79 11.51
CA LYS A 53 -1.40 -12.79 12.88
C LYS A 53 -1.86 -11.38 13.24
N SER A 54 -2.56 -11.25 14.36
CA SER A 54 -2.87 -9.93 14.91
C SER A 54 -1.59 -9.19 15.22
N THR A 55 -1.48 -7.99 14.70
CA THR A 55 -0.44 -7.06 15.14
C THR A 55 -0.95 -6.43 16.43
N GLU A 56 -0.10 -6.29 17.44
CA GLU A 56 -0.47 -5.66 18.72
C GLU A 56 -0.71 -4.14 18.57
N LYS A 57 -0.53 -3.61 17.36
CA LYS A 57 -0.66 -2.20 17.00
C LYS A 57 -2.10 -1.78 16.71
N CYS A 58 -3.00 -2.72 16.42
CA CYS A 58 -4.41 -2.43 16.16
C CYS A 58 -5.30 -2.98 17.30
N VAL A 59 -6.03 -2.07 17.96
CA VAL A 59 -6.99 -2.39 19.04
C VAL A 59 -8.14 -3.29 18.55
N PHE A 60 -8.37 -3.33 17.23
CA PHE A 60 -9.50 -4.01 16.59
C PHE A 60 -9.15 -5.40 16.01
N GLY A 61 -7.99 -5.95 16.36
CA GLY A 61 -7.57 -7.28 15.95
C GLY A 61 -6.79 -7.29 14.66
N ALA A 62 -6.59 -8.51 14.14
CA ALA A 62 -5.72 -8.76 13.02
C ALA A 62 -6.32 -8.21 11.72
N GLN A 63 -5.69 -7.19 11.12
CA GLN A 63 -5.96 -6.70 9.76
C GLN A 63 -5.54 -7.74 8.69
N LEU A 64 -6.04 -8.98 8.81
CA LEU A 64 -5.68 -10.13 7.95
C LEU A 64 -6.26 -10.00 6.55
N GLU A 65 -7.32 -9.21 6.40
CA GLU A 65 -7.96 -8.96 5.12
C GLU A 65 -7.23 -7.91 4.30
N ASP A 66 -6.41 -7.08 4.95
CA ASP A 66 -5.68 -6.00 4.30
C ASP A 66 -4.68 -6.54 3.26
N SER A 67 -4.34 -5.65 2.34
CA SER A 67 -3.22 -5.85 1.43
C SER A 67 -2.20 -4.77 1.68
N TYR A 68 -0.94 -5.16 1.83
CA TYR A 68 0.17 -4.22 2.01
C TYR A 68 1.11 -4.30 0.82
N ALA A 69 1.68 -3.18 0.42
CA ALA A 69 2.82 -3.12 -0.46
C ALA A 69 3.84 -2.09 0.01
N ILE A 70 5.12 -2.43 -0.13
CA ILE A 70 6.24 -1.51 0.12
C ILE A 70 6.89 -1.21 -1.23
N TYR A 71 7.08 0.07 -1.51
CA TYR A 71 8.01 0.54 -2.53
C TYR A 71 9.35 0.86 -1.88
N ASN A 72 10.44 0.34 -2.44
CA ASN A 72 11.80 0.73 -2.06
C ASN A 72 12.76 0.59 -3.25
N ASP A 73 13.34 1.70 -3.68
CA ASP A 73 14.38 1.74 -4.73
C ASP A 73 15.79 2.06 -4.20
N GLY A 74 15.95 2.09 -2.88
CA GLY A 74 17.18 2.48 -2.18
C GLY A 74 17.23 3.95 -1.75
N ASN A 75 16.45 4.83 -2.37
CA ASN A 75 16.41 6.27 -2.05
C ASN A 75 15.05 6.68 -1.47
N ILE A 76 13.97 6.19 -2.06
CA ILE A 76 12.59 6.50 -1.68
C ILE A 76 11.95 5.23 -1.13
N LEU A 77 11.24 5.40 -0.02
CA LEU A 77 10.59 4.33 0.73
C LEU A 77 9.20 4.81 1.15
N PHE A 78 8.16 4.08 0.74
CA PHE A 78 6.77 4.31 1.16
C PHE A 78 5.99 3.00 1.16
N SER A 79 4.83 2.98 1.85
CA SER A 79 3.90 1.86 1.80
C SER A 79 2.52 2.26 1.29
N ILE A 80 1.82 1.24 0.83
CA ILE A 80 0.44 1.25 0.40
C ILE A 80 -0.27 0.17 1.22
N GLN A 81 -1.33 0.55 1.92
CA GLN A 81 -2.23 -0.38 2.60
C GLN A 81 -3.62 -0.24 2.00
N LEU A 82 -4.24 -1.37 1.68
CA LEU A 82 -5.64 -1.46 1.28
C LEU A 82 -6.39 -2.01 2.47
N GLU A 83 -7.20 -1.15 3.09
CA GLU A 83 -7.99 -1.48 4.27
C GLU A 83 -9.46 -1.61 3.86
N PRO A 84 -9.96 -2.85 3.63
CA PRO A 84 -11.27 -3.06 3.03
C PRO A 84 -12.44 -2.79 3.99
N GLU A 85 -12.20 -2.78 5.30
CA GLU A 85 -13.24 -2.52 6.31
C GLU A 85 -13.55 -1.02 6.45
N CYS A 86 -12.55 -0.17 6.23
CA CYS A 86 -12.69 1.28 6.21
C CYS A 86 -12.89 1.82 4.78
N GLU A 87 -12.74 0.97 3.76
CA GLU A 87 -12.79 1.33 2.34
C GLU A 87 -11.82 2.46 1.98
N VAL A 88 -10.56 2.32 2.40
CA VAL A 88 -9.49 3.28 2.13
C VAL A 88 -8.23 2.65 1.52
N ILE A 89 -7.55 3.46 0.72
CA ILE A 89 -6.16 3.28 0.31
C ILE A 89 -5.32 4.20 1.19
N CYS A 90 -4.53 3.61 2.09
CA CYS A 90 -3.61 4.34 2.94
C CYS A 90 -2.25 4.42 2.25
N LEU A 91 -1.72 5.63 2.09
CA LEU A 91 -0.39 5.89 1.54
C LEU A 91 0.44 6.57 2.61
N ASN A 92 1.58 5.98 2.98
CA ASN A 92 2.44 6.57 4.01
C ASN A 92 3.94 6.40 3.74
N ASN A 93 4.71 7.32 4.27
CA ASN A 93 6.15 7.19 4.48
C ASN A 93 6.51 7.79 5.86
N TRP A 94 7.80 7.96 6.14
CA TRP A 94 8.26 8.54 7.41
C TRP A 94 7.90 10.02 7.64
N LYS A 95 7.45 10.74 6.61
CA LYS A 95 7.18 12.19 6.64
C LYS A 95 5.69 12.53 6.56
N THR A 96 4.91 11.75 5.82
CA THR A 96 3.51 12.06 5.54
C THR A 96 2.67 10.79 5.36
N GLN A 97 1.36 10.94 5.59
CA GLN A 97 0.34 9.93 5.43
C GLN A 97 -0.93 10.55 4.86
N ILE A 98 -1.65 9.80 4.04
CA ILE A 98 -3.01 10.11 3.60
C ILE A 98 -3.85 8.83 3.52
N GLU A 99 -5.15 8.97 3.75
CA GLU A 99 -6.17 7.92 3.55
C GLU A 99 -7.12 8.38 2.45
N ILE A 100 -7.29 7.56 1.42
CA ILE A 100 -8.07 7.90 0.23
C ILE A 100 -9.14 6.82 0.01
N GLY A 101 -10.40 7.18 0.28
CA GLY A 101 -11.58 6.34 0.04
C GLY A 101 -12.49 6.92 -1.05
N ASP A 102 -13.58 6.22 -1.34
CA ASP A 102 -14.61 6.61 -2.34
C ASP A 102 -15.65 7.60 -1.76
N TRP A 103 -15.17 8.58 -1.00
CA TRP A 103 -16.00 9.68 -0.51
C TRP A 103 -16.18 10.73 -1.61
N ASP A 104 -17.37 11.34 -1.62
CA ASP A 104 -17.72 12.48 -2.50
C ASP A 104 -17.64 12.21 -4.02
N ASN A 105 -17.90 10.96 -4.47
CA ASN A 105 -17.84 10.55 -5.89
C ASN A 105 -16.50 10.89 -6.55
N ASN A 106 -15.41 10.70 -5.82
CA ASN A 106 -14.08 11.01 -6.31
C ASN A 106 -13.52 9.89 -7.20
N ASP A 107 -12.36 10.15 -7.83
CA ASP A 107 -11.56 9.09 -8.46
C ASP A 107 -10.39 8.76 -7.51
N TYR A 108 -10.65 7.92 -6.51
CA TYR A 108 -9.68 7.57 -5.48
C TYR A 108 -8.42 6.89 -6.06
N TYR A 109 -8.55 6.19 -7.19
CA TYR A 109 -7.39 5.65 -7.90
C TYR A 109 -6.52 6.79 -8.45
N LYS A 110 -7.12 7.74 -9.17
CA LYS A 110 -6.39 8.90 -9.69
C LYS A 110 -5.77 9.73 -8.58
N GLN A 111 -6.49 9.99 -7.49
CA GLN A 111 -5.95 10.71 -6.33
C GLN A 111 -4.75 9.99 -5.71
N SER A 112 -4.82 8.66 -5.58
CA SER A 112 -3.71 7.86 -5.07
C SER A 112 -2.46 7.97 -5.96
N ILE A 113 -2.64 7.90 -7.28
CA ILE A 113 -1.53 8.03 -8.24
C ILE A 113 -0.92 9.44 -8.20
N GLU A 114 -1.75 10.47 -8.16
CA GLU A 114 -1.28 11.85 -8.06
C GLU A 114 -0.52 12.08 -6.75
N PHE A 115 -1.04 11.59 -5.62
CA PHE A 115 -0.35 11.71 -4.33
C PHE A 115 1.03 11.02 -4.35
N ILE A 116 1.12 9.78 -4.85
CA ILE A 116 2.41 9.09 -5.01
C ILE A 116 3.37 9.95 -5.85
N ARG A 117 2.88 10.51 -6.95
CA ARG A 117 3.68 11.32 -7.87
C ARG A 117 4.17 12.62 -7.24
N THR A 118 3.31 13.37 -6.56
CA THR A 118 3.61 14.72 -6.05
C THR A 118 4.28 14.72 -4.69
N GLU A 119 4.01 13.73 -3.84
CA GLU A 119 4.52 13.69 -2.47
C GLU A 119 5.67 12.70 -2.29
N PHE A 120 5.59 11.51 -2.88
CA PHE A 120 6.62 10.48 -2.69
C PHE A 120 7.71 10.52 -3.74
N LEU A 121 7.36 10.80 -5.00
CA LEU A 121 8.29 10.82 -6.12
C LEU A 121 8.79 12.23 -6.48
N ARG A 122 8.48 13.24 -5.67
CA ARG A 122 8.79 14.65 -5.95
C ARG A 122 10.24 14.90 -6.33
N GLU A 123 11.19 14.19 -5.72
CA GLU A 123 12.62 14.38 -5.96
C GLU A 123 13.16 13.58 -7.16
N LYS A 124 12.32 12.79 -7.84
CA LYS A 124 12.70 12.05 -9.05
C LYS A 124 12.49 12.82 -10.36
N PHE A 125 11.81 13.96 -10.30
CA PHE A 125 11.48 14.82 -11.45
C PHE A 125 11.80 16.27 -11.12
#